data_AF-A0A0R1TK63-F1
#
_entry.id   AF-A0A0R1TK63-F1
#
_cell.length_a   1.000
_cell.length_b   1.000
_cell.length_c   1.000
_cell.angle_alpha   90.00
_cell.angle_beta   90.00
_cell.angle_gamma   90.00
#
_symmetry.space_group_name_H-M   'P 1'
#
loop_
_entity.id
_entity.type
_entity.pdbx_description
1 polymer ?
#
loop_
_entity_poly.entity_id
_entity_poly.type
_entity_poly.pdbx_seq_one_letter_code
_entity_poly.pdbx_strand_id
1 'polypeptide(L)' 'MGYDYFYPSDDPQTVLLIDSWQDQASLDAHHQTETMAKIAALREKYDLHMTVERYQKLADNADDAQFIRN' A
#
# COMPACT_ATOMS: atom_id res chain seq x y z
N MET A 1 -5.89 -7.18 -6.37
CA MET A 1 -6.59 -6.72 -5.16
C MET A 1 -6.06 -7.53 -4.01
N GLY A 2 -5.39 -6.90 -3.05
CA GLY A 2 -4.62 -7.61 -2.02
C GLY A 2 -3.61 -6.69 -1.36
N TYR A 3 -2.84 -7.28 -0.44
CA TYR A 3 -1.82 -6.61 0.35
C TYR A 3 -0.48 -7.31 0.16
N ASP A 4 0.54 -6.54 -0.18
CA ASP A 4 1.92 -6.99 -0.23
C ASP A 4 2.75 -6.20 0.79
N TYR A 5 3.64 -6.89 1.48
CA TYR A 5 4.47 -6.33 2.54
C TYR A 5 5.93 -6.48 2.17
N PHE A 6 6.67 -5.37 2.22
CA PHE A 6 8.10 -5.32 1.97
C PHE A 6 8.82 -4.74 3.19
N TYR A 7 9.93 -5.36 3.55
CA TYR A 7 10.77 -4.94 4.66
C TYR A 7 12.09 -4.42 4.10
N PRO A 8 12.38 -3.11 4.23
CA PRO A 8 13.63 -2.55 3.75
C PRO A 8 14.80 -3.14 4.53
N SER A 9 15.89 -3.47 3.83
CA SER A 9 17.10 -3.98 4.50
C SER A 9 17.87 -2.89 5.24
N ASP A 10 17.76 -1.65 4.79
CA ASP A 10 18.44 -0.46 5.29
C ASP A 10 17.68 0.24 6.43
N ASP A 11 16.37 0.01 6.54
CA ASP A 11 15.55 0.42 7.67
C ASP A 11 14.65 -0.73 8.18
N PRO A 12 15.17 -1.58 9.08
CA PRO A 12 14.44 -2.72 9.63
C PRO A 12 13.22 -2.36 10.51
N GLN A 13 13.06 -1.08 10.86
CA GLN A 13 11.93 -0.62 11.68
C GLN A 13 10.75 -0.15 10.82
N THR A 14 10.93 -0.09 9.50
CA THR A 14 9.91 0.34 8.55
C THR A 14 9.31 -0.87 7.84
N VAL A 15 8.04 -0.74 7.47
CA VAL A 15 7.36 -1.67 6.56
C VAL A 15 6.72 -0.86 5.44
N LEU A 16 6.96 -1.27 4.20
CA LEU A 16 6.21 -0.78 3.04
C LEU A 16 5.05 -1.73 2.79
N LEU A 17 3.83 -1.22 2.98
CA LEU A 17 2.59 -1.89 2.62
C LEU A 17 2.13 -1.36 1.26
N ILE A 18 1.98 -2.24 0.28
CA ILE A 18 1.31 -1.94 -0.98
C ILE A 18 -0.06 -2.61 -0.93
N ASP A 19 -1.11 -1.82 -0.89
CA ASP A 19 -2.50 -2.29 -0.98
C ASP A 19 -3.12 -1.90 -2.32
N SER A 20 -3.76 -2.87 -2.97
CA SER A 20 -4.39 -2.68 -4.27
C SER A 20 -5.90 -2.75 -4.17
N TRP A 21 -6.56 -1.70 -4.65
CA TRP A 21 -8.02 -1.51 -4.61
C TRP A 21 -8.62 -1.32 -6.00
N GLN A 22 -9.85 -1.83 -6.17
CA GLN A 22 -10.49 -1.94 -7.48
C GLN A 22 -10.86 -0.55 -7.98
N ASP A 23 -11.25 0.28 -7.02
CA ASP A 23 -11.62 1.67 -7.15
C ASP A 23 -11.52 2.37 -5.78
N GLN A 24 -11.76 3.68 -5.80
CA GLN A 24 -11.75 4.50 -4.58
C GLN A 24 -12.85 4.10 -3.60
N ALA A 25 -14.02 3.69 -4.09
CA ALA A 25 -15.15 3.32 -3.23
C ALA A 25 -14.83 2.11 -2.36
N SER A 26 -14.10 1.13 -2.91
CA SER A 26 -13.63 -0.04 -2.18
C SER A 26 -12.65 0.32 -1.06
N LEU A 27 -11.71 1.24 -1.34
CA LEU A 27 -10.77 1.77 -0.35
C LEU A 27 -11.49 2.57 0.75
N ASP A 28 -12.46 3.41 0.38
CA ASP A 28 -13.22 4.20 1.35
C ASP A 28 -14.04 3.31 2.28
N ALA A 29 -14.68 2.27 1.76
CA ALA A 29 -15.39 1.28 2.57
C ALA A 29 -14.43 0.55 3.53
N HIS A 30 -13.22 0.24 3.09
CA HIS A 30 -12.20 -0.37 3.94
C HIS A 30 -11.78 0.54 5.10
N HIS A 31 -11.55 1.84 4.84
CA HIS A 31 -11.21 2.83 5.88
C HIS A 31 -12.29 3.00 6.95
N GLN A 32 -13.55 2.68 6.64
CA GLN A 32 -14.67 2.78 7.58
C GLN A 32 -14.83 1.55 8.48
N THR A 33 -14.01 0.51 8.31
CA THR A 33 -14.11 -0.71 9.13
C THR A 33 -13.66 -0.49 10.58
N GLU A 34 -14.28 -1.21 11.52
CA GLU A 34 -13.87 -1.19 12.94
C GLU A 34 -12.40 -1.59 13.12
N THR A 35 -11.89 -2.49 12.27
CA THR A 35 -10.49 -2.88 12.25
C THR A 35 -9.58 -1.69 11.94
N MET A 36 -9.94 -0.81 11.00
CA MET A 36 -9.14 0.39 10.71
C MET A 36 -9.18 1.41 11.84
N ALA A 37 -10.31 1.54 12.54
CA ALA A 37 -10.35 2.34 13.75
C ALA A 37 -9.37 1.81 14.83
N LYS A 38 -9.30 0.48 15.02
CA LYS A 38 -8.33 -0.14 15.93
C LYS A 38 -6.88 0.08 15.49
N ILE A 39 -6.58 -0.04 14.19
CA ILE A 39 -5.24 0.23 13.65
C ILE A 39 -4.85 1.70 13.85
N ALA A 40 -5.75 2.65 13.60
CA ALA A 40 -5.49 4.07 13.81
C ALA A 40 -5.14 4.36 15.29
N ALA A 41 -5.89 3.78 16.23
CA ALA A 41 -5.60 3.93 17.66
C ALA A 41 -4.23 3.33 18.05
N LEU A 42 -3.82 2.23 17.43
CA LEU A 42 -2.49 1.65 17.65
C LEU A 42 -1.39 2.55 17.08
N ARG A 43 -1.58 3.13 15.89
CA ARG A 43 -0.63 4.08 15.30
C ARG A 43 -0.40 5.28 16.20
N GLU A 44 -1.48 5.84 16.77
CA GLU A 44 -1.39 6.93 17.73
C GLU A 44 -0.67 6.50 19.02
N LYS A 45 -1.05 5.36 19.59
CA LYS A 45 -0.45 4.85 20.84
C LYS A 45 1.07 4.66 20.75
N TYR A 46 1.56 4.21 19.60
CA TYR A 46 2.97 3.92 19.38
C TYR A 46 3.71 5.02 18.63
N ASP A 47 3.07 6.18 18.40
CA ASP A 47 3.62 7.31 17.65
C ASP A 47 4.20 6.89 16.29
N LEU A 48 3.46 6.06 15.56
CA LEU A 48 3.87 5.57 14.26
C LEU A 48 3.63 6.64 13.20
N HIS A 49 4.70 7.05 12.53
CA HIS A 49 4.63 7.95 11.39
C HIS A 49 4.45 7.18 10.09
N MET A 50 3.73 7.77 9.14
CA MET A 50 3.46 7.18 7.84
C MET A 50 3.69 8.19 6.73
N THR A 51 4.23 7.70 5.62
CA THR A 51 4.18 8.38 4.32
C THR A 51 3.26 7.58 3.42
N VAL A 52 2.37 8.27 2.70
CA VAL A 52 1.38 7.62 1.84
C VAL A 52 1.53 8.14 0.42
N GLU A 53 1.71 7.22 -0.52
CA GLU A 53 1.76 7.50 -1.95
C GLU A 53 0.61 6.76 -2.65
N ARG A 54 0.08 7.37 -3.71
CA ARG A 54 -1.05 6.82 -4.48
C ARG A 54 -0.65 6.66 -5.93
N TYR A 55 -0.89 5.46 -6.46
CA TYR A 55 -0.59 5.10 -7.83
C TYR A 55 -1.84 4.63 -8.55
N GLN A 56 -1.91 4.90 -9.85
CA GLN A 56 -2.91 4.34 -10.73
C GLN A 56 -2.22 3.40 -11.72
N LYS A 57 -2.82 2.24 -11.95
CA LYS A 57 -2.32 1.32 -12.97
C LYS A 57 -2.45 2.01 -14.34
N LEU A 58 -1.32 2.13 -15.03
CA LEU A 58 -1.29 2.56 -16.43
C LEU A 58 -1.54 1.35 -17.33
N ALA A 59 -2.00 1.62 -18.56
CA ALA A 59 -2.05 0.57 -19.58
C ALA A 59 -0.64 0.06 -19.87
N ASP A 60 -0.53 -1.23 -20.17
CA ASP A 60 0.75 -1.83 -20.54
C ASP A 60 1.28 -1.16 -21.82
N ASN A 61 2.58 -0.85 -21.83
CA ASN A 61 3.26 -0.33 -23.00
C ASN A 61 4.02 -1.46 -23.68
N ALA A 62 3.65 -1.80 -24.92
CA ALA A 62 4.30 -2.88 -25.67
C ALA A 62 5.80 -2.65 -25.88
N ASP A 63 6.23 -1.38 -25.94
CA ASP A 63 7.63 -1.02 -26.10
C ASP A 63 8.46 -1.37 -24.86
N ASP A 64 7.85 -1.57 -23.69
CA ASP A 64 8.56 -1.93 -22.46
C ASP A 64 9.13 -3.35 -22.52
N ALA A 65 8.59 -4.20 -23.42
CA ALA A 65 9.05 -5.58 -23.61
C ALA A 65 10.55 -5.67 -23.96
N GLN A 66 11.12 -4.63 -24.56
CA GLN A 66 12.55 -4.59 -24.89
C GLN A 66 13.46 -4.53 -23.64
N PHE A 67 12.93 -4.09 -22.49
CA PHE A 67 13.66 -3.93 -21.23
C PHE A 67 13.44 -5.08 -20.24
N ILE A 68 12.47 -5.96 -20.50
CA ILE A 68 12.05 -7.02 -19.56
C ILE A 68 12.55 -8.37 -20.08
N ARG A 69 13.23 -9.14 -19.23
CA ARG A 69 13.51 -10.56 -19.46
C ARG A 69 12.63 -11.39 -18.56
N ASN A 70 11.79 -12.22 -19.15
CA ASN A 70 10.92 -13.17 -18.46
C ASN A 70 11.65 -14.49 -18.16
#